data_AF-A0A7J8FVZ7-F1
#
_entry.id   AF-A0A7J8FVZ7-F1
#
_cell.length_a   1.000
_cell.length_b   1.000
_cell.length_c   1.000
_cell.angle_alpha   90.00
_cell.angle_beta   90.00
_cell.angle_gamma   90.00
#
_symmetry.space_group_name_H-M   'P 1'
#
loop_
_entity.id
_entity.type
_entity.pdbx_description
1 polymer ?
#
loop_
_entity_poly.entity_id
_entity_poly.type
_entity_poly.pdbx_seq_one_letter_code
_entity_poly.pdbx_strand_id
1 'polypeptide(L)'
;MTPLSFIPGAKITKYLGIINMFFIRETTSLREEGGVSGFLHAFIAEVFAMVRAHVAALGGNAVVSYIMKQCVFMENPNKNQAQCLINVSGDAVVFVRESELEVVSTQQPTANCQSSCPGEVTT
;
A
#
# COMPACT_ATOMS: atom_id res chain seq x y z
N MET A 1 4.04 -2.25 -3.79
CA MET A 1 4.12 -0.86 -4.28
C MET A 1 4.61 -0.92 -5.71
N THR A 2 4.01 -0.17 -6.63
CA THR A 2 4.38 -0.17 -8.05
C THR A 2 4.38 1.26 -8.59
N PRO A 3 5.31 1.61 -9.50
CA PRO A 3 5.27 2.89 -10.20
C PRO A 3 4.14 2.95 -11.23
N LEU A 4 3.58 1.81 -11.64
CA LEU A 4 2.44 1.75 -12.55
C LEU A 4 1.17 2.23 -11.86
N SER A 5 0.24 2.81 -12.62
CA SER A 5 -1.09 3.18 -12.14
C SER A 5 -2.03 1.97 -11.95
N PHE A 6 -1.57 0.76 -12.31
CA PHE A 6 -2.32 -0.50 -12.20
C PHE A 6 -1.41 -1.66 -11.78
N ILE A 7 -2.01 -2.76 -11.34
CA ILE A 7 -1.33 -4.02 -11.06
C ILE A 7 -1.88 -5.08 -12.02
N PRO A 8 -1.06 -5.69 -12.88
CA PRO A 8 -1.52 -6.76 -13.77
C PRO A 8 -2.18 -7.91 -13.00
N GLY A 9 -3.32 -8.42 -13.49
CA GLY A 9 -4.07 -9.52 -12.87
C GLY A 9 -4.80 -9.15 -11.56
N ALA A 10 -4.95 -7.85 -11.27
CA ALA A 10 -5.68 -7.36 -10.12
C ALA A 10 -6.49 -6.11 -10.47
N LYS A 11 -7.62 -5.94 -9.80
CA LYS A 11 -8.51 -4.79 -9.98
C LYS A 11 -8.50 -3.91 -8.74
N ILE A 12 -8.39 -2.60 -8.94
CA ILE A 12 -8.58 -1.60 -7.88
C ILE A 12 -10.06 -1.59 -7.52
N THR A 13 -10.40 -1.90 -6.27
CA THR A 13 -11.78 -1.84 -5.76
C THR A 13 -12.06 -0.52 -5.04
N LYS A 14 -11.03 0.12 -4.47
CA LYS A 14 -11.19 1.39 -3.76
C LYS A 14 -9.92 2.23 -3.78
N TYR A 15 -10.08 3.54 -3.97
CA TYR A 15 -9.04 4.54 -3.70
C TYR A 15 -9.21 5.09 -2.28
N LEU A 16 -8.12 5.12 -1.52
CA LEU A 16 -8.11 5.49 -0.11
C LEU A 16 -7.48 6.86 0.16
N GLY A 17 -6.69 7.36 -0.77
CA GLY A 17 -6.10 8.69 -0.70
C GLY A 17 -4.79 8.79 -1.44
N ILE A 18 -4.30 10.02 -1.55
CA ILE A 18 -3.01 10.33 -2.16
C ILE A 18 -1.95 10.34 -1.06
N ILE A 19 -0.83 9.69 -1.35
CA ILE A 19 0.39 9.73 -0.54
C ILE A 19 1.25 10.87 -1.09
N ASN A 20 1.67 11.76 -0.19
CA ASN A 20 2.68 12.78 -0.45
C ASN A 20 3.42 13.05 0.86
N MET A 21 4.56 12.39 1.03
CA MET A 21 5.28 12.33 2.31
C MET A 21 6.72 12.73 2.13
N PHE A 22 7.22 13.48 3.11
CA PHE A 22 8.62 13.90 3.20
C PHE A 22 9.26 13.20 4.40
N PHE A 23 10.37 12.53 4.16
CA PHE A 23 11.15 11.84 5.17
C PHE A 23 12.52 12.50 5.25
N ILE A 24 12.99 12.76 6.47
CA ILE A 24 14.33 13.29 6.73
C ILE A 24 15.04 12.33 7.68
N ARG A 25 16.28 12.00 7.38
CA ARG A 25 17.16 11.23 8.27
C ARG A 25 18.54 11.87 8.33
N GLU A 26 19.11 11.91 9.52
CA GLU A 26 20.48 12.34 9.78
C GLU A 26 21.25 11.24 10.51
N THR A 27 22.53 11.11 10.23
CA THR A 27 23.46 10.23 10.95
C THR A 27 24.77 10.97 11.23
N THR A 28 25.42 10.62 12.33
CA THR A 28 26.80 11.02 12.69
C THR A 28 27.78 9.84 12.63
N SER A 29 27.29 8.68 12.15
CA SER A 29 28.03 7.43 12.06
C SER A 29 27.92 6.83 10.65
N LEU A 30 28.14 7.66 9.62
CA LEU A 30 27.96 7.29 8.21
C LEU A 30 28.80 6.06 7.82
N ARG A 31 30.05 5.99 8.28
CA ARG A 31 30.94 4.86 8.01
C ARG A 31 30.40 3.56 8.60
N GLU A 32 29.87 3.62 9.81
CA GLU A 32 29.32 2.50 10.56
C GLU A 32 27.99 1.99 9.95
N GLU A 33 27.24 2.88 9.30
CA GLU A 33 26.03 2.54 8.53
C GLU A 33 26.33 1.89 7.16
N GLY A 34 27.59 1.56 6.85
CA GLY A 34 28.00 1.02 5.56
C GLY A 34 28.27 2.11 4.51
N GLY A 35 28.65 3.30 4.95
CA GLY A 35 28.91 4.46 4.10
C GLY A 35 27.63 5.03 3.48
N VAL A 36 27.81 5.87 2.46
CA VAL A 36 26.70 6.51 1.72
C VAL A 36 25.68 5.51 1.22
N SER A 37 26.16 4.42 0.62
CA SER A 37 25.27 3.41 0.03
C SER A 37 24.49 2.65 1.09
N GLY A 38 25.13 2.26 2.21
CA GLY A 38 24.44 1.55 3.29
C GLY A 38 23.39 2.43 3.96
N PHE A 39 23.75 3.69 4.26
CA PHE A 39 22.83 4.68 4.81
C PHE A 39 21.62 4.93 3.90
N LEU A 40 21.84 5.23 2.61
CA LEU A 40 20.74 5.49 1.67
C LEU A 40 19.86 4.26 1.47
N HIS A 41 20.46 3.07 1.33
CA HIS A 41 19.71 1.84 1.15
C HIS A 41 18.82 1.54 2.37
N ALA A 42 19.37 1.65 3.58
CA ALA A 42 18.62 1.50 4.82
C ALA A 42 17.48 2.53 4.92
N PHE A 43 17.77 3.80 4.60
CA PHE A 43 16.77 4.86 4.65
C PHE A 43 15.63 4.65 3.65
N ILE A 44 15.93 4.23 2.40
CA ILE A 44 14.89 3.91 1.40
C ILE A 44 14.03 2.73 1.89
N ALA A 45 14.64 1.71 2.49
CA ALA A 45 13.89 0.57 3.04
C ALA A 45 12.96 0.99 4.19
N GLU A 46 13.41 1.87 5.07
CA GLU A 46 12.58 2.47 6.13
C GLU A 46 11.42 3.29 5.56
N VAL A 47 11.69 4.14 4.56
CA VAL A 47 10.65 4.91 3.86
C VAL A 47 9.59 3.96 3.27
N PHE A 48 10.02 2.87 2.63
CA PHE A 48 9.10 1.86 2.12
C PHE A 48 8.28 1.19 3.23
N ALA A 49 8.89 0.89 4.38
CA ALA A 49 8.17 0.32 5.52
C ALA A 49 7.14 1.32 6.08
N MET A 50 7.51 2.59 6.22
CA MET A 50 6.62 3.66 6.72
C MET A 50 5.45 3.90 5.76
N VAL A 51 5.70 3.96 4.45
CA VAL A 51 4.64 4.11 3.43
C VAL A 51 3.71 2.91 3.44
N ARG A 52 4.24 1.68 3.53
CA ARG A 52 3.41 0.47 3.64
C ARG A 52 2.57 0.45 4.91
N ALA A 53 3.13 0.86 6.05
CA ALA A 53 2.41 0.94 7.32
C ALA A 53 1.29 1.99 7.23
N HIS A 54 1.55 3.13 6.60
CA HIS A 54 0.54 4.16 6.37
C HIS A 54 -0.65 3.63 5.54
N VAL A 55 -0.36 2.92 4.45
CA VAL A 55 -1.39 2.31 3.59
C VAL A 55 -2.21 1.28 4.36
N ALA A 56 -1.55 0.43 5.15
CA ALA A 56 -2.23 -0.55 5.99
C ALA A 56 -3.14 0.14 7.03
N ALA A 57 -2.72 1.26 7.61
CA ALA A 57 -3.52 2.04 8.55
C ALA A 57 -4.77 2.66 7.90
N LEU A 58 -4.75 2.94 6.60
CA LEU A 58 -5.92 3.37 5.81
C LEU A 58 -6.85 2.20 5.41
N GLY A 59 -6.48 0.96 5.73
CA GLY A 59 -7.17 -0.25 5.26
C GLY A 59 -6.83 -0.64 3.82
N GLY A 60 -5.74 -0.09 3.27
CA GLY A 60 -5.24 -0.41 1.94
C GLY A 60 -4.28 -1.59 1.94
N ASN A 61 -4.06 -2.16 0.75
CA ASN A 61 -3.12 -3.26 0.57
C ASN A 61 -2.06 -2.99 -0.51
N ALA A 62 -2.14 -1.87 -1.23
CA ALA A 62 -1.13 -1.49 -2.21
C ALA A 62 -0.97 0.03 -2.37
N VAL A 63 0.16 0.38 -3.00
CA VAL A 63 0.46 1.71 -3.52
C VAL A 63 0.69 1.58 -5.01
N VAL A 64 -0.01 2.39 -5.80
CA VAL A 64 0.20 2.58 -7.24
C VAL A 64 0.72 3.98 -7.53
N SER A 65 1.12 4.21 -8.78
CA SER A 65 1.63 5.50 -9.24
C SER A 65 2.79 6.00 -8.36
N TYR A 66 3.55 5.07 -7.77
CA TYR A 66 4.60 5.42 -6.83
C TYR A 66 5.71 6.19 -7.55
N ILE A 67 6.07 7.35 -7.00
CA ILE A 67 7.15 8.18 -7.49
C ILE A 67 7.96 8.75 -6.32
N MET A 68 9.29 8.60 -6.40
CA MET A 68 10.21 9.35 -5.56
C MET A 68 10.44 10.72 -6.23
N LYS A 69 9.76 11.75 -5.76
CA LYS A 69 9.82 13.10 -6.34
C LYS A 69 11.16 13.78 -6.12
N GLN A 70 11.73 13.63 -4.92
CA GLN A 70 13.00 14.24 -4.56
C GLN A 70 13.81 13.28 -3.70
N CYS A 71 15.12 13.27 -3.91
CA CYS A 71 16.11 12.64 -3.04
C CYS A 71 17.29 13.61 -2.95
N VAL A 72 17.38 14.34 -1.85
CA VAL A 72 18.46 15.29 -1.60
C VAL A 72 19.35 14.68 -0.53
N PHE A 73 20.64 14.54 -0.84
CA PHE A 73 21.63 13.96 0.06
C PHE A 73 22.76 14.96 0.29
N MET A 74 23.13 15.14 1.56
CA MET A 74 24.25 15.98 1.97
C MET A 74 25.13 15.20 2.94
N GLU A 75 26.45 15.27 2.77
CA GLU A 75 27.40 14.62 3.67
C GLU A 75 28.53 15.54 4.10
N ASN A 76 29.08 15.23 5.28
CA ASN A 76 30.32 15.81 5.79
C ASN A 76 31.25 14.65 6.21
N PRO A 77 32.11 14.17 5.29
CA PRO A 77 32.99 13.04 5.55
C PRO A 77 33.94 13.25 6.73
N ASN A 78 34.38 14.48 6.95
CA ASN A 78 35.27 14.86 8.07
C ASN A 78 34.58 14.66 9.43
N LYS A 79 33.26 14.86 9.48
CA LYS A 79 32.44 14.67 10.68
C LYS A 79 31.73 13.33 10.74
N ASN A 80 31.94 12.45 9.75
CA ASN A 80 31.20 11.20 9.61
C ASN A 80 29.68 11.39 9.55
N GLN A 81 29.24 12.55 9.06
CA GLN A 81 27.85 12.98 9.09
C GLN A 81 27.20 12.87 7.71
N ALA A 82 25.91 12.54 7.68
CA ALA A 82 25.08 12.66 6.50
C ALA A 82 23.65 13.00 6.86
N GLN A 83 22.97 13.69 5.94
CA GLN A 83 21.56 14.02 6.01
C GLN A 83 20.91 13.73 4.66
N CYS A 84 19.74 13.12 4.67
CA CYS A 84 18.96 12.85 3.47
C CYS A 84 17.51 13.25 3.65
N LEU A 85 16.96 13.89 2.61
CA LEU A 85 15.54 14.17 2.43
C LEU A 85 15.02 13.32 1.27
N ILE A 86 13.97 12.54 1.50
CA ILE A 86 13.24 11.82 0.46
C ILE A 86 11.79 12.29 0.44
N ASN A 87 11.32 12.73 -0.73
CA ASN A 87 9.91 13.02 -0.99
C ASN A 87 9.33 11.91 -1.86
N VAL A 88 8.28 11.26 -1.39
CA VAL A 88 7.57 10.21 -2.11
C VAL A 88 6.11 10.57 -2.31
N SER A 89 5.55 10.09 -3.42
CA SER A 89 4.13 10.22 -3.73
C SER A 89 3.59 8.96 -4.38
N GLY A 90 2.26 8.81 -4.40
CA GLY A 90 1.55 7.68 -5.00
C GLY A 90 0.11 7.64 -4.51
N ASP A 91 -0.65 6.60 -4.86
CA ASP A 91 -2.04 6.44 -4.44
C ASP A 91 -2.20 5.20 -3.58
N ALA A 92 -2.82 5.35 -2.40
CA ALA A 92 -3.19 4.26 -1.53
C ALA A 92 -4.51 3.64 -2.01
N VAL A 93 -4.53 2.32 -2.17
CA VAL A 93 -5.64 1.62 -2.82
C VAL A 93 -5.88 0.24 -2.19
N VAL A 94 -7.09 -0.26 -2.42
CA VAL A 94 -7.46 -1.66 -2.18
C VAL A 94 -7.54 -2.37 -3.52
N PHE A 95 -6.84 -3.49 -3.65
CA PHE A 95 -6.93 -4.40 -4.78
C PHE A 95 -7.53 -5.74 -4.39
N VAL A 96 -8.16 -6.37 -5.37
CA VAL A 96 -8.55 -7.78 -5.33
C VAL A 96 -7.97 -8.45 -6.58
N ARG A 97 -7.40 -9.65 -6.43
CA ARG A 97 -6.92 -10.43 -7.58
C ARG A 97 -8.10 -10.92 -8.41
N GLU A 98 -7.94 -10.96 -9.73
CA GLU A 98 -9.02 -11.42 -10.63
C GLU A 98 -9.45 -12.86 -10.31
N SER A 99 -8.51 -13.73 -9.93
CA SER A 99 -8.77 -15.10 -9.49
C SER A 99 -9.66 -15.22 -8.24
N GLU A 100 -9.69 -14.19 -7.38
CA GLU A 100 -10.49 -14.18 -6.14
C GLU A 100 -11.92 -13.66 -6.40
N LEU A 101 -12.15 -12.96 -7.51
CA LEU A 101 -13.46 -12.42 -7.88
C LEU A 101 -14.38 -13.49 -8.49
N GLU A 102 -13.82 -14.53 -9.13
CA GLU A 102 -14.59 -15.62 -9.74
C GLU A 102 -15.32 -16.51 -8.72
N VAL A 103 -14.89 -16.49 -7.45
CA VAL A 103 -15.47 -17.33 -6.39
C VAL A 103 -16.74 -16.71 -5.79
N VAL A 104 -16.97 -15.40 -5.95
CA VAL A 104 -18.11 -14.69 -5.33
C VAL A 104 -19.35 -14.67 -6.24
N SER A 105 -19.20 -14.86 -7.55
CA SER A 105 -20.31 -14.80 -8.51
C SER A 105 -21.16 -16.09 -8.62
N THR A 106 -20.82 -17.15 -7.88
CA THR A 106 -21.56 -18.44 -7.92
C THR A 106 -22.60 -18.64 -6.82
N GLN A 107 -22.77 -17.70 -5.88
CA GLN A 107 -23.90 -17.74 -4.93
C GLN A 107 -25.00 -16.76 -5.34
N GLN A 108 -25.79 -17.18 -6.32
CA GLN A 108 -27.12 -16.63 -6.54
C GLN A 108 -28.06 -17.21 -5.48
N PRO A 109 -28.73 -16.41 -4.63
CA PRO A 109 -29.79 -16.92 -3.77
C PRO A 109 -30.97 -17.32 -4.66
N THR A 110 -31.22 -18.62 -4.80
CA THR A 110 -32.47 -19.13 -5.36
C THR A 110 -33.62 -18.77 -4.42
N ALA A 111 -34.38 -17.75 -4.77
CA ALA A 111 -35.70 -17.51 -4.20
C ALA A 111 -36.71 -18.49 -4.83
N ASN A 112 -37.26 -19.42 -4.03
CA ASN A 112 -38.70 -19.76 -4.01
C ASN A 112 -38.99 -21.00 -3.14
N CYS A 113 -39.58 -20.79 -1.98
CA CYS A 113 -40.52 -21.74 -1.36
C CYS A 113 -41.67 -20.94 -0.76
N GLN A 114 -42.66 -20.58 -1.59
CA GLN A 114 -44.01 -20.30 -1.11
C GLN A 114 -44.80 -21.60 -1.17
N SER A 115 -45.19 -22.15 -0.02
CA SER A 115 -46.30 -23.10 0.08
C SER A 115 -47.34 -22.50 1.03
N SER A 116 -48.38 -21.95 0.43
CA SER A 116 -49.62 -21.51 1.06
C SER A 116 -50.32 -22.68 1.77
N CYS A 117 -50.66 -22.52 3.05
CA CYS A 117 -51.56 -23.42 3.77
C CYS A 117 -53.02 -23.08 3.44
N PRO A 118 -53.86 -24.01 2.97
CA PRO A 118 -55.31 -23.89 3.06
C PRO A 118 -55.77 -24.52 4.39
N GLY A 119 -56.60 -23.79 5.12
CA GLY A 119 -57.21 -24.25 6.36
C GLY A 119 -58.38 -25.23 6.17
N GLU A 120 -58.78 -25.76 7.32
CA GLU A 120 -60.16 -26.09 7.72
C GLU A 120 -60.86 -27.26 7.02
N VAL A 121 -61.01 -28.37 7.77
CA VAL A 121 -62.05 -29.39 7.53
C VAL A 121 -62.68 -29.79 8.86
N THR A 122 -63.96 -29.47 8.98
CA THR A 122 -64.93 -29.91 9.98
C THR A 122 -65.21 -31.40 9.86
N THR A 123 -65.28 -32.13 10.98
CA THR A 123 -66.32 -33.14 11.27
C THR A 123 -66.44 -33.32 12.77
#